data_AF-A0A5R2N296-F1
#
_entry.id   AF-A0A5R2N296-F1
#
_cell.length_a   1.000
_cell.length_b   1.000
_cell.length_c   1.000
_cell.angle_alpha   90.00
_cell.angle_beta   90.00
_cell.angle_gamma   90.00
#
_symmetry.space_group_name_H-M   'P 1'
#
loop_
_entity.id
_entity.type
_entity.pdbx_description
1 polymer ?
#
loop_
_entity_poly.entity_id
_entity_poly.type
_entity_poly.pdbx_seq_one_letter_code
_entity_poly.pdbx_strand_id
1 'polypeptide(L)'
;PAYAKNPNVGGAPMYATKTIVENAVKSKDHTTLVAAVKAAGLVDTLQGAGPFTVFAPTNEAFAALPAGTVDTLLKPENKDKLTKVLTAHVVAGKISGAEMIKKAKAMGGKYEMKTVSGDTLTAEVKKGKLYIMDESGGESKVTIADVNQSNGV
;
A
#
# COMPACT_ATOMS: atom_id res chain seq x y z
N PRO A 1 -18.34 -10.37 19.83
CA PRO A 1 -18.21 -9.35 18.75
C PRO A 1 -17.53 -9.95 17.52
N ALA A 2 -18.30 -10.20 16.46
CA ALA A 2 -17.82 -10.75 15.20
C ALA A 2 -16.96 -9.69 14.48
N TYR A 3 -15.65 -9.69 14.72
CA TYR A 3 -14.71 -8.94 13.90
C TYR A 3 -14.81 -9.50 12.49
N ALA A 4 -15.29 -8.68 11.55
CA ALA A 4 -15.31 -9.00 10.13
C ALA A 4 -13.97 -9.65 9.76
N LYS A 5 -14.02 -10.83 9.14
CA LYS A 5 -12.84 -11.62 8.74
C LYS A 5 -12.00 -10.79 7.77
N ASN A 6 -11.13 -9.96 8.31
CA ASN A 6 -10.10 -9.32 7.54
C ASN A 6 -9.19 -10.41 6.95
N PRO A 7 -8.72 -10.23 5.72
CA PRO A 7 -7.88 -11.23 5.07
C PRO A 7 -6.55 -11.38 5.82
N ASN A 8 -6.00 -12.59 5.79
CA ASN A 8 -4.63 -12.84 6.27
C ASN A 8 -3.65 -12.23 5.28
N VAL A 9 -2.76 -11.38 5.77
CA VAL A 9 -1.72 -10.73 4.97
C VAL A 9 -0.37 -11.19 5.49
N GLY A 10 0.37 -11.89 4.64
CA GLY A 10 1.69 -12.43 5.00
C GLY A 10 1.69 -13.38 6.19
N GLY A 11 0.72 -14.29 6.20
CA GLY A 11 0.55 -15.31 7.26
C GLY A 11 0.01 -14.78 8.60
N ALA A 12 -0.31 -13.48 8.71
CA ALA A 12 -0.86 -12.89 9.93
C ALA A 12 -2.30 -12.38 9.71
N PRO A 13 -3.23 -12.63 10.66
CA PRO A 13 -4.55 -12.02 10.62
C PRO A 13 -4.46 -10.52 10.84
N MET A 14 -5.02 -9.77 9.91
CA MET A 14 -5.09 -8.32 9.97
C MET A 14 -6.26 -7.91 10.86
N TYR A 15 -6.05 -6.97 11.79
CA TYR A 15 -7.12 -6.50 12.68
C TYR A 15 -7.59 -5.11 12.27
N ALA A 16 -8.89 -4.96 12.03
CA ALA A 16 -9.48 -3.65 11.73
C ALA A 16 -9.43 -2.66 12.90
N THR A 17 -9.16 -3.14 14.12
CA THR A 17 -8.93 -2.30 15.31
C THR A 17 -7.50 -1.77 15.42
N LYS A 18 -6.60 -2.17 14.51
CA LYS A 18 -5.18 -1.83 14.53
C LYS A 18 -4.85 -0.93 13.35
N THR A 19 -3.87 -0.06 13.53
CA THR A 19 -3.39 0.84 12.46
C THR A 19 -2.64 0.07 11.36
N ILE A 20 -2.45 0.71 10.20
CA ILE A 20 -1.62 0.20 9.08
C ILE A 20 -0.28 -0.33 9.56
N VAL A 21 0.44 0.49 10.32
CA VAL A 21 1.75 0.14 10.85
C VAL A 21 1.68 -1.03 11.84
N GLU A 22 0.69 -1.04 12.75
CA GLU A 22 0.56 -2.10 13.75
C GLU A 22 0.24 -3.48 13.18
N ASN A 23 -0.51 -3.55 12.08
CA ASN A 23 -0.70 -4.84 11.42
C ASN A 23 0.51 -5.19 10.54
N ALA A 24 1.12 -4.22 9.84
CA ALA A 24 2.30 -4.46 9.03
C ALA A 24 3.48 -5.02 9.84
N VAL A 25 3.69 -4.55 11.08
CA VAL A 25 4.73 -5.11 11.98
C VAL A 25 4.46 -6.56 12.40
N LYS A 26 3.21 -7.02 12.35
CA LYS A 26 2.84 -8.40 12.65
C LYS A 26 2.96 -9.32 11.44
N SER A 27 2.97 -8.76 10.24
CA SER A 27 3.10 -9.50 9.00
C SER A 27 4.58 -9.73 8.67
N LYS A 28 4.98 -10.99 8.51
CA LYS A 28 6.37 -11.33 8.16
C LYS A 28 6.74 -10.82 6.76
N ASP A 29 5.77 -10.64 5.89
CA ASP A 29 5.96 -10.19 4.52
C ASP A 29 6.05 -8.66 4.36
N HIS A 30 5.86 -7.88 5.42
CA HIS A 30 5.86 -6.40 5.37
C HIS A 30 6.96 -5.75 6.24
N THR A 31 7.91 -6.55 6.73
CA THR A 31 9.00 -6.06 7.58
C THR A 31 9.85 -4.99 6.90
N THR A 32 10.10 -5.13 5.59
CA THR A 32 10.86 -4.14 4.79
C THR A 32 10.13 -2.81 4.70
N LEU A 33 8.81 -2.86 4.47
CA LEU A 33 7.98 -1.66 4.42
C LEU A 33 7.96 -0.94 5.76
N VAL A 34 7.82 -1.67 6.86
CA VAL A 34 7.85 -1.08 8.21
C VAL A 34 9.18 -0.40 8.48
N ALA A 35 10.30 -1.03 8.12
CA ALA A 35 11.63 -0.44 8.25
C ALA A 35 11.74 0.84 7.42
N ALA A 36 11.23 0.82 6.19
CA ALA A 36 11.21 1.99 5.31
C ALA A 36 10.36 3.14 5.89
N VAL A 37 9.15 2.86 6.34
CA VAL A 37 8.25 3.86 6.95
C VAL A 37 8.87 4.48 8.21
N LYS A 38 9.55 3.67 9.03
CA LYS A 38 10.30 4.13 10.20
C LYS A 38 11.48 5.02 9.80
N ALA A 39 12.27 4.62 8.80
CA ALA A 39 13.39 5.41 8.31
C ALA A 39 12.93 6.75 7.70
N ALA A 40 11.84 6.74 6.94
CA ALA A 40 11.18 7.93 6.38
C ALA A 40 10.56 8.84 7.44
N GLY A 41 10.20 8.31 8.61
CA GLY A 41 9.48 9.06 9.64
C GLY A 41 7.99 9.23 9.34
N LEU A 42 7.44 8.41 8.44
CA LEU A 42 6.03 8.43 8.06
C LEU A 42 5.14 7.58 8.98
N VAL A 43 5.72 6.96 10.01
CA VAL A 43 4.98 6.15 11.00
C VAL A 43 3.85 6.96 11.60
N ASP A 44 4.13 8.18 12.06
CA ASP A 44 3.15 9.05 12.71
C ASP A 44 2.02 9.43 11.74
N THR A 45 2.36 9.80 10.50
CA THR A 45 1.40 10.09 9.43
C THR A 45 0.50 8.89 9.14
N LEU A 46 1.09 7.69 9.02
CA LEU A 46 0.38 6.44 8.75
C LEU A 46 -0.29 5.82 9.99
N GLN A 47 -0.14 6.43 11.16
CA GLN A 47 -0.89 6.13 12.38
C GLN A 47 -1.96 7.18 12.68
N GLY A 48 -1.94 8.31 11.96
CA GLY A 48 -2.91 9.41 12.11
C GLY A 48 -4.35 9.02 11.79
N ALA A 49 -5.28 9.91 12.12
CA ALA A 49 -6.73 9.69 12.08
C ALA A 49 -7.39 9.71 10.69
N GLY A 50 -6.61 9.89 9.62
CA GLY A 50 -7.16 9.95 8.26
C GLY A 50 -7.52 8.57 7.74
N PRO A 51 -8.50 8.43 6.83
CA PRO A 51 -8.58 7.26 5.99
C PRO A 51 -7.44 7.31 4.96
N PHE A 52 -6.48 6.40 5.10
CA PHE A 52 -5.42 6.21 4.11
C PHE A 52 -5.62 4.89 3.38
N THR A 53 -5.41 4.89 2.08
CA THR A 53 -5.28 3.65 1.29
C THR A 53 -3.81 3.44 1.02
N VAL A 54 -3.23 2.36 1.57
CA VAL A 54 -1.78 2.10 1.45
C VAL A 54 -1.54 0.89 0.58
N PHE A 55 -0.87 1.10 -0.54
CA PHE A 55 -0.39 0.01 -1.38
C PHE A 55 0.91 -0.52 -0.79
N ALA A 56 0.78 -1.52 0.08
CA ALA A 56 1.90 -2.17 0.75
C ALA A 56 2.49 -3.30 -0.12
N PRO A 57 3.65 -3.12 -0.79
CA PRO A 57 4.36 -4.21 -1.43
C PRO A 57 4.85 -5.25 -0.41
N THR A 58 4.82 -6.51 -0.80
CA THR A 58 5.41 -7.61 -0.02
C THR A 58 6.93 -7.62 -0.14
N ASN A 59 7.60 -8.28 0.79
CA ASN A 59 9.03 -8.53 0.74
C ASN A 59 9.44 -9.20 -0.59
N GLU A 60 8.61 -10.06 -1.17
CA GLU A 60 8.85 -10.64 -2.50
C GLU A 60 8.81 -9.58 -3.61
N ALA A 61 7.89 -8.61 -3.55
CA ALA A 61 7.86 -7.51 -4.51
C ALA A 61 9.11 -6.62 -4.39
N PHE A 62 9.60 -6.40 -3.16
CA PHE A 62 10.89 -5.74 -2.93
C PHE A 62 12.07 -6.57 -3.45
N ALA A 63 12.03 -7.90 -3.30
CA ALA A 63 13.07 -8.80 -3.81
C ALA A 63 13.05 -8.95 -5.34
N ALA A 64 11.91 -8.69 -5.98
CA ALA A 64 11.78 -8.65 -7.44
C ALA A 64 12.41 -7.39 -8.04
N LEU A 65 12.63 -6.34 -7.25
CA LEU A 65 13.44 -5.20 -7.67
C LEU A 65 14.92 -5.62 -7.78
N PRO A 66 15.69 -5.00 -8.69
CA PRO A 66 17.11 -5.32 -8.83
C PRO A 66 17.85 -5.22 -7.50
N ALA A 67 18.72 -6.20 -7.25
CA ALA A 67 19.49 -6.29 -6.02
C ALA A 67 20.24 -4.98 -5.77
N GLY A 68 20.05 -4.41 -4.58
CA GLY A 68 20.64 -3.12 -4.19
C GLY A 68 19.68 -1.94 -4.28
N THR A 69 18.52 -2.02 -4.96
CA THR A 69 17.53 -0.94 -4.96
C THR A 69 16.91 -0.75 -3.58
N VAL A 70 16.53 -1.83 -2.91
CA VAL A 70 15.94 -1.79 -1.55
C VAL A 70 16.95 -1.25 -0.55
N ASP A 71 18.19 -1.76 -0.60
CA ASP A 71 19.28 -1.32 0.27
C ASP A 71 19.56 0.17 0.06
N THR A 72 19.61 0.61 -1.20
CA THR A 72 19.76 2.02 -1.56
C THR A 72 18.60 2.85 -1.06
N LEU A 73 17.36 2.40 -1.21
CA LEU A 73 16.16 3.10 -0.71
C LEU A 73 16.16 3.20 0.82
N LEU A 74 16.63 2.17 1.52
CA LEU A 74 16.75 2.14 2.99
C LEU A 74 17.91 3.01 3.51
N LYS A 75 18.83 3.49 2.66
CA LYS A 75 19.88 4.40 3.10
C LYS A 75 19.28 5.73 3.54
N PRO A 76 19.81 6.34 4.63
CA PRO A 76 19.35 7.63 5.11
C PRO A 76 19.53 8.74 4.06
N GLU A 77 20.53 8.63 3.18
CA GLU A 77 20.74 9.55 2.05
C GLU A 77 19.60 9.54 1.02
N ASN A 78 18.84 8.45 0.94
CA ASN A 78 17.65 8.34 0.08
C ASN A 78 16.35 8.49 0.85
N LYS A 79 16.40 8.96 2.11
CA LYS A 79 15.22 9.17 2.94
C LYS A 79 14.17 10.03 2.24
N ASP A 80 14.55 11.12 1.56
CA ASP A 80 13.63 11.94 0.78
C ASP A 80 12.95 11.16 -0.35
N LYS A 81 13.71 10.34 -1.08
CA LYS A 81 13.16 9.46 -2.11
C LYS A 81 12.25 8.41 -1.51
N LEU A 82 12.62 7.82 -0.39
CA LEU A 82 11.85 6.81 0.32
C LEU A 82 10.52 7.41 0.81
N THR A 83 10.56 8.60 1.41
CA THR A 83 9.36 9.36 1.78
C THR A 83 8.51 9.62 0.56
N LYS A 84 9.08 10.10 -0.54
CA LYS A 84 8.35 10.36 -1.79
C LYS A 84 7.68 9.10 -2.33
N VAL A 85 8.41 7.99 -2.41
CA VAL A 85 7.90 6.69 -2.86
C VAL A 85 6.80 6.18 -1.94
N LEU A 86 6.99 6.26 -0.62
CA LEU A 86 5.96 5.88 0.36
C LEU A 86 4.72 6.75 0.20
N THR A 87 4.86 8.06 0.07
CA THR A 87 3.72 8.96 -0.20
C THR A 87 3.09 8.74 -1.56
N ALA A 88 3.82 8.20 -2.54
CA ALA A 88 3.28 7.79 -3.84
C ALA A 88 2.53 6.46 -3.74
N HIS A 89 2.83 5.62 -2.75
CA HIS A 89 2.06 4.40 -2.46
C HIS A 89 0.90 4.65 -1.49
N VAL A 90 0.76 5.87 -0.97
CA VAL A 90 -0.29 6.26 -0.04
C VAL A 90 -1.25 7.19 -0.75
N VAL A 91 -2.53 6.83 -0.74
CA VAL A 91 -3.58 7.68 -1.26
C VAL A 91 -4.46 8.17 -0.13
N ALA A 92 -4.68 9.48 -0.11
CA ALA A 92 -5.61 10.10 0.81
C ALA A 92 -7.04 9.74 0.42
N GLY A 93 -7.75 9.09 1.34
CA GLY A 93 -9.10 8.57 1.11
C GLY A 93 -9.18 7.07 1.37
N LYS A 94 -10.36 6.61 1.77
CA LYS A 94 -10.65 5.19 1.93
C LYS A 94 -11.23 4.68 0.61
N ILE A 95 -10.45 3.91 -0.14
CA ILE A 95 -10.96 3.25 -1.35
C ILE A 95 -10.70 1.76 -1.19
N SER A 96 -11.74 1.05 -0.74
CA SER A 96 -11.74 -0.40 -0.69
C SER A 96 -11.40 -1.00 -2.06
N GLY A 97 -10.68 -2.11 -2.10
CA GLY A 97 -10.35 -2.79 -3.37
C GLY A 97 -11.60 -3.13 -4.19
N ALA A 98 -12.71 -3.48 -3.53
CA ALA A 98 -13.99 -3.71 -4.18
C ALA A 98 -14.58 -2.43 -4.82
N GLU A 99 -14.46 -1.28 -4.16
CA GLU A 99 -14.86 0.01 -4.71
C GLU A 99 -13.95 0.42 -5.86
N MET A 100 -12.63 0.26 -5.71
CA MET A 100 -11.66 0.53 -6.75
C MET A 100 -11.96 -0.29 -8.01
N ILE A 101 -12.28 -1.58 -7.83
CA ILE A 101 -12.69 -2.46 -8.92
C ILE A 101 -13.99 -2.00 -9.57
N LYS A 102 -14.99 -1.62 -8.78
CA LYS A 102 -16.26 -1.10 -9.30
C LYS A 102 -16.06 0.19 -10.10
N LYS A 103 -15.30 1.15 -9.56
CA LYS A 103 -15.00 2.43 -10.22
C LYS A 103 -14.18 2.22 -11.48
N ALA A 104 -13.12 1.41 -11.41
CA ALA A 104 -12.33 1.07 -12.58
C ALA A 104 -13.19 0.46 -13.68
N LYS A 105 -14.03 -0.54 -13.36
CA LYS A 105 -14.97 -1.12 -14.33
C LYS A 105 -15.96 -0.09 -14.87
N ALA A 106 -16.48 0.80 -14.03
CA ALA A 106 -17.41 1.84 -14.44
C ALA A 106 -16.77 2.87 -15.40
N MET A 107 -15.48 3.16 -15.24
CA MET A 107 -14.72 4.08 -16.08
C MET A 107 -13.99 3.39 -17.26
N GLY A 108 -14.42 2.20 -17.67
CA GLY A 108 -13.86 1.51 -18.85
C GLY A 108 -12.65 0.63 -18.56
N GLY A 109 -12.40 0.29 -17.30
CA GLY A 109 -11.38 -0.64 -16.83
C GLY A 109 -10.28 -0.02 -15.97
N LYS A 110 -10.19 1.32 -15.91
CA LYS A 110 -9.12 2.09 -15.24
C LYS A 110 -9.69 3.13 -14.28
N TYR A 111 -9.01 3.36 -13.16
CA TYR A 111 -9.36 4.35 -12.15
C TYR A 111 -8.12 5.12 -11.71
N GLU A 112 -8.04 6.38 -12.10
CA GLU A 112 -6.94 7.27 -11.71
C GLU A 112 -7.21 7.88 -10.34
N MET A 113 -6.19 7.86 -9.48
CA MET A 113 -6.23 8.34 -8.11
C MET A 113 -4.94 9.08 -7.77
N LYS A 114 -5.10 10.23 -7.13
CA LYS A 114 -3.96 11.09 -6.78
C LYS A 114 -3.41 10.71 -5.41
N THR A 115 -2.10 10.49 -5.37
CA THR A 115 -1.39 10.09 -4.15
C THR A 115 -1.07 11.28 -3.27
N VAL A 116 -0.63 11.01 -2.03
CA VAL A 116 -0.15 12.07 -1.11
C VAL A 116 1.08 12.77 -1.67
N SER A 117 1.91 12.05 -2.44
CA SER A 117 3.08 12.61 -3.13
C SER A 117 2.71 13.58 -4.26
N GLY A 118 1.46 13.51 -4.74
CA GLY A 118 0.97 14.26 -5.90
C GLY A 118 1.05 13.48 -7.21
N ASP A 119 1.72 12.33 -7.21
CA ASP A 119 1.80 11.38 -8.33
C ASP A 119 0.43 10.74 -8.61
N THR A 120 0.17 10.40 -9.87
CA THR A 120 -1.09 9.77 -10.29
C THR A 120 -0.91 8.25 -10.39
N LEU A 121 -1.65 7.52 -9.55
CA LEU A 121 -1.75 6.07 -9.66
C LEU A 121 -2.99 5.71 -10.50
N THR A 122 -2.84 4.74 -11.39
CA THR A 122 -3.94 4.19 -12.18
C THR A 122 -4.24 2.77 -11.72
N ALA A 123 -5.39 2.56 -11.10
CA ALA A 123 -5.90 1.25 -10.75
C ALA A 123 -6.66 0.64 -11.93
N GLU A 124 -6.14 -0.43 -12.52
CA GLU A 124 -6.76 -1.16 -13.63
C GLU A 124 -7.23 -2.55 -13.20
N VAL A 125 -8.41 -2.97 -13.66
CA VAL A 125 -8.93 -4.32 -13.37
C VAL A 125 -8.82 -5.20 -14.60
N LYS A 126 -7.84 -6.11 -14.60
CA LYS A 126 -7.65 -7.12 -15.65
C LYS A 126 -8.10 -8.48 -15.14
N LYS A 127 -9.06 -9.12 -15.82
CA LYS A 127 -9.55 -10.49 -15.52
C LYS A 127 -9.97 -10.69 -14.04
N GLY A 128 -10.57 -9.68 -13.42
CA GLY A 128 -10.99 -9.72 -12.01
C GLY A 128 -9.85 -9.56 -10.99
N LYS A 129 -8.63 -9.27 -11.44
CA LYS A 129 -7.48 -8.92 -10.60
C LYS A 129 -7.23 -7.42 -10.71
N LEU A 130 -6.94 -6.79 -9.58
CA LEU A 130 -6.61 -5.37 -9.50
C LEU A 130 -5.11 -5.20 -9.73
N TYR A 131 -4.76 -4.32 -10.65
CA TYR A 131 -3.40 -3.90 -10.99
C TYR A 131 -3.29 -2.41 -10.72
N ILE A 132 -2.20 -1.98 -10.11
CA ILE A 132 -1.88 -0.58 -9.86
C ILE A 132 -0.73 -0.22 -10.79
N MET A 133 -0.92 0.83 -11.60
CA MET A 133 0.11 1.39 -12.45
C MET A 133 0.52 2.76 -11.91
N ASP A 134 1.82 2.98 -11.80
CA ASP A 134 2.38 4.31 -11.51
C ASP A 134 2.60 5.12 -12.80
N GLU A 135 2.69 6.44 -12.69
CA GLU A 135 3.06 7.35 -13.79
C GLU A 135 4.39 6.94 -14.45
N SER A 136 5.30 6.35 -13.68
CA SER A 136 6.58 5.83 -14.17
C SER A 136 6.45 4.54 -15.01
N GLY A 137 5.23 4.02 -15.21
CA GLY A 137 4.96 2.78 -15.93
C GLY A 137 5.16 1.49 -15.11
N GLY A 138 5.32 1.62 -13.78
CA GLY A 138 5.43 0.45 -12.89
C GLY A 138 4.07 -0.22 -12.69
N GLU A 139 3.89 -1.45 -13.17
CA GLU A 139 2.67 -2.25 -12.96
C GLU A 139 2.85 -3.19 -11.76
N SER A 140 2.01 -3.05 -10.74
CA SER A 140 2.00 -3.89 -9.53
C SER A 140 0.64 -4.57 -9.36
N LYS A 141 0.65 -5.90 -9.26
CA LYS A 141 -0.57 -6.67 -9.04
C LYS A 141 -0.93 -6.69 -7.56
N VAL A 142 -2.17 -6.33 -7.24
CA VAL A 142 -2.72 -6.47 -5.89
C VAL A 142 -3.06 -7.93 -5.63
N THR A 143 -2.37 -8.53 -4.65
CA THR A 143 -2.60 -9.92 -4.21
C THR A 143 -3.72 -10.01 -3.18
N ILE A 144 -3.75 -9.06 -2.26
CA ILE A 144 -4.73 -8.97 -1.18
C ILE A 144 -5.28 -7.55 -1.19
N ALA A 145 -6.59 -7.44 -1.32
CA ALA A 145 -7.30 -6.17 -1.29
C ALA A 145 -8.34 -6.18 -0.17
N ASP A 146 -8.85 -5.01 0.19
CA ASP A 146 -9.87 -4.84 1.23
C ASP A 146 -9.39 -5.20 2.65
N VAL A 147 -8.16 -4.79 2.99
CA VAL A 147 -7.60 -4.99 4.33
C VAL A 147 -8.06 -3.85 5.24
N ASN A 148 -9.29 -3.89 5.75
CA ASN A 148 -9.80 -2.77 6.56
C ASN A 148 -8.98 -2.56 7.85
N GLN A 149 -8.44 -1.38 8.05
CA GLN A 149 -7.64 -1.01 9.22
C GLN A 149 -8.31 0.13 9.98
N SER A 150 -7.87 0.38 11.21
CA SER A 150 -8.52 1.41 12.05
C SER A 150 -8.41 2.82 11.45
N ASN A 151 -7.45 3.02 10.57
CA ASN A 151 -7.14 4.29 9.92
C ASN A 151 -7.04 4.15 8.38
N GLY A 152 -7.69 3.15 7.78
CA GLY A 152 -7.50 2.96 6.35
C GLY A 152 -7.89 1.61 5.78
N VAL A 153 -7.33 1.33 4.61
CA VAL A 153 -7.42 0.05 3.89
C VAL A 153 -6.11 -0.30 3.20
#